data_AF-A0A815SUE8-F1
#
_entry.id   AF-A0A815SUE8-F1
#
_cell.length_a   1.000
_cell.length_b   1.000
_cell.length_c   1.000
_cell.angle_alpha   90.00
_cell.angle_beta   90.00
_cell.angle_gamma   90.00
#
_symmetry.space_group_name_H-M   'P 1'
#
loop_
_entity.id
_entity.type
_entity.pdbx_description
1 polymer ?
#
loop_
_entity_poly.entity_id
_entity_poly.type
_entity_poly.pdbx_seq_one_letter_code
_entity_poly.pdbx_strand_id
1 'polypeptide(L)'
;MNQSNIHLLDLPNEILLIILKKLDNIDVFYSLFGINNERLDNLVQEDVFTNTLNFARTSSITDNKLDQFCTYILPQSHHCIKKLVVETISMKRILLAGDYPNLTSLELFRFGQEQISHFRDGSVFRHIFQYQITDLILHNDDEYI
;
A
#
# COMPACT_ATOMS: atom_id res chain seq x y z
N MET A 1 -27.52 -35.20 -2.51
CA MET A 1 -27.25 -33.89 -1.89
C MET A 1 -26.41 -33.10 -2.88
N ASN A 2 -26.99 -32.12 -3.57
CA ASN A 2 -26.25 -31.31 -4.53
C ASN A 2 -25.49 -30.25 -3.73
N GLN A 3 -24.19 -30.44 -3.53
CA GLN A 3 -23.32 -29.36 -3.09
C GLN A 3 -23.26 -28.33 -4.22
N SER A 4 -24.01 -27.25 -4.06
CA SER A 4 -23.82 -26.06 -4.88
C SER A 4 -22.45 -25.47 -4.52
N ASN A 5 -21.45 -25.76 -5.35
CA ASN A 5 -20.17 -25.06 -5.32
C ASN A 5 -20.44 -23.63 -5.78
N ILE A 6 -20.63 -22.71 -4.83
CA ILE A 6 -20.67 -21.28 -5.12
C ILE A 6 -19.23 -20.88 -5.40
N HIS A 7 -18.92 -20.46 -6.62
CA HIS A 7 -17.62 -19.90 -6.93
C HIS A 7 -17.53 -18.49 -6.33
N LEU A 8 -16.33 -18.08 -5.93
CA LEU A 8 -16.11 -16.75 -5.35
C LEU A 8 -16.65 -15.63 -6.27
N LEU A 9 -16.49 -15.81 -7.58
CA LEU A 9 -16.98 -14.86 -8.60
C LEU A 9 -18.51 -14.80 -8.73
N ASP A 10 -19.23 -15.77 -8.18
CA ASP A 10 -20.71 -15.77 -8.16
C ASP A 10 -21.28 -14.88 -7.05
N LEU A 11 -20.44 -14.45 -6.10
CA LEU A 11 -20.85 -13.56 -5.01
C LEU A 11 -21.09 -12.14 -5.53
N PRO A 12 -22.05 -11.38 -4.96
CA PRO A 12 -22.21 -9.94 -5.22
C PRO A 12 -20.96 -9.12 -4.84
N ASN A 13 -20.80 -7.94 -5.46
CA ASN A 13 -19.66 -7.04 -5.20
C ASN A 13 -19.55 -6.69 -3.72
N GLU A 14 -20.67 -6.42 -3.07
CA GLU A 14 -20.74 -6.01 -1.66
C GLU A 14 -20.13 -7.08 -0.76
N ILE A 15 -20.39 -8.35 -1.06
CA ILE A 15 -19.86 -9.49 -0.30
C ILE A 15 -18.36 -9.65 -0.56
N LEU A 16 -17.92 -9.52 -1.82
CA LEU A 16 -16.52 -9.55 -2.18
C LEU A 16 -15.73 -8.44 -1.48
N LEU A 17 -16.24 -7.21 -1.48
CA LEU A 17 -15.62 -6.08 -0.77
C LEU A 17 -15.51 -6.37 0.74
N ILE A 18 -16.54 -6.95 1.37
CA ILE A 18 -16.48 -7.32 2.79
C ILE A 18 -15.38 -8.36 3.07
N ILE A 19 -15.23 -9.35 2.19
CA ILE A 19 -14.20 -10.39 2.33
C ILE A 19 -12.81 -9.77 2.14
N LEU A 20 -12.60 -9.06 1.04
CA LEU A 20 -11.32 -8.46 0.69
C LEU A 20 -10.87 -7.45 1.76
N LYS A 21 -11.78 -6.71 2.40
CA LYS A 21 -11.47 -5.75 3.48
C LYS A 21 -10.92 -6.41 4.74
N LYS A 22 -11.16 -7.70 4.92
CA LYS A 22 -10.62 -8.47 6.06
C LYS A 22 -9.23 -9.02 5.77
N LEU A 23 -8.76 -8.95 4.53
CA LEU A 23 -7.45 -9.40 4.13
C LEU A 23 -6.45 -8.24 4.16
N ASP A 24 -5.17 -8.58 4.21
CA ASP A 24 -4.12 -7.60 4.06
C ASP A 24 -4.20 -6.95 2.67
N ASN A 25 -4.23 -5.62 2.63
CA ASN A 25 -4.48 -4.88 1.40
C ASN A 25 -3.35 -5.13 0.38
N ILE A 26 -2.09 -5.23 0.82
CA ILE A 26 -0.97 -5.45 -0.08
C ILE A 26 -1.02 -6.85 -0.70
N ASP A 27 -1.34 -7.87 0.10
CA ASP A 27 -1.49 -9.23 -0.41
C ASP A 27 -2.67 -9.34 -1.39
N VAL A 28 -3.78 -8.63 -1.14
CA VAL A 28 -4.91 -8.55 -2.09
C VAL A 28 -4.51 -7.88 -3.39
N PHE A 29 -3.89 -6.70 -3.33
CA PHE A 29 -3.42 -5.99 -4.52
C PHE A 29 -2.46 -6.86 -5.32
N TYR A 30 -1.44 -7.40 -4.66
CA TYR A 30 -0.44 -8.23 -5.32
C TYR A 30 -1.06 -9.48 -5.97
N SER A 31 -2.03 -10.10 -5.30
CA SER A 31 -2.66 -11.32 -5.81
C SER A 31 -3.61 -11.05 -6.96
N LEU A 32 -4.39 -9.96 -6.90
CA LEU A 32 -5.48 -9.71 -7.84
C LEU A 32 -5.09 -8.81 -9.02
N PHE A 33 -4.00 -8.07 -8.91
CA PHE A 33 -3.57 -7.15 -9.96
C PHE A 33 -3.18 -7.91 -11.24
N GLY A 34 -3.86 -7.59 -12.35
CA GLY A 34 -3.53 -8.17 -13.65
C GLY A 34 -4.02 -9.60 -13.84
N ILE A 35 -5.00 -10.06 -13.04
CA ILE A 35 -5.67 -11.36 -13.25
C ILE A 35 -6.51 -11.39 -14.56
N ASN A 36 -6.62 -10.26 -15.27
CA ASN A 36 -7.46 -10.09 -16.47
C ASN A 36 -8.94 -10.38 -16.14
N ASN A 37 -9.39 -9.91 -14.98
CA ASN A 37 -10.78 -9.97 -14.58
C ASN A 37 -11.23 -8.54 -14.24
N GLU A 38 -11.84 -7.89 -15.23
CA GLU A 38 -12.25 -6.48 -15.15
C GLU A 38 -13.04 -6.16 -13.88
N ARG A 39 -13.89 -7.09 -13.43
CA ARG A 39 -14.69 -6.92 -12.22
C ARG A 39 -13.81 -6.88 -10.97
N LEU A 40 -12.85 -7.80 -10.84
CA LEU A 40 -11.91 -7.80 -9.71
C LEU A 40 -10.95 -6.63 -9.79
N ASP A 41 -10.48 -6.28 -10.99
CA ASP A 41 -9.60 -5.13 -11.22
C ASP A 41 -10.28 -3.83 -10.78
N ASN A 42 -11.55 -3.65 -11.12
CA ASN A 42 -12.35 -2.51 -10.65
C ASN A 42 -12.54 -2.51 -9.13
N LEU A 43 -12.80 -3.68 -8.53
CA LEU A 43 -13.00 -3.80 -7.07
C LEU A 43 -11.74 -3.45 -6.28
N VAL A 44 -10.56 -3.85 -6.75
CA VAL A 44 -9.30 -3.50 -6.06
C VAL A 44 -8.93 -2.03 -6.28
N GLN A 45 -9.36 -1.41 -7.38
CA GLN A 45 -9.11 0.01 -7.63
C GLN A 45 -10.05 0.94 -6.85
N GLU A 46 -11.17 0.44 -6.33
CA GLU A 46 -12.08 1.25 -5.52
C GLU A 46 -11.34 1.96 -4.39
N ASP A 47 -11.70 3.23 -4.17
CA ASP A 47 -11.18 4.10 -3.12
C ASP A 47 -11.03 3.41 -1.77
N VAL A 48 -11.92 2.47 -1.46
CA VAL A 48 -11.92 1.77 -0.18
C VAL A 48 -10.73 0.82 0.01
N PHE A 49 -10.10 0.38 -1.09
CA PHE A 49 -8.91 -0.47 -1.11
C PHE A 49 -7.63 0.32 -1.41
N THR A 50 -7.69 1.25 -2.36
CA THR A 50 -6.52 2.01 -2.82
C THR A 50 -6.14 3.19 -1.93
N ASN A 51 -7.07 3.78 -1.17
CA ASN A 51 -6.79 5.03 -0.45
C ASN A 51 -5.67 4.90 0.59
N THR A 52 -5.55 3.74 1.24
CA THR A 52 -4.52 3.50 2.25
C THR A 52 -3.73 2.25 1.91
N LEU A 53 -2.44 2.41 1.64
CA LEU A 53 -1.53 1.26 1.49
C LEU A 53 -0.61 1.13 2.69
N ASN A 54 -0.68 -0.03 3.36
CA ASN A 54 0.14 -0.32 4.52
C ASN A 54 1.20 -1.39 4.22
N PHE A 55 2.44 -0.92 4.03
CA PHE A 55 3.64 -1.73 3.85
C PHE A 55 4.42 -1.97 5.15
N ALA A 56 3.99 -1.36 6.26
CA ALA A 56 4.68 -1.50 7.56
C ALA A 56 4.20 -2.69 8.39
N ARG A 57 2.96 -3.14 8.17
CA ARG A 57 2.34 -4.24 8.94
C ARG A 57 2.29 -5.57 8.19
N THR A 58 2.86 -5.61 7.00
CA THR A 58 2.87 -6.79 6.14
C THR A 58 4.01 -7.72 6.52
N SER A 59 3.71 -8.77 7.28
CA SER A 59 4.68 -9.84 7.60
C SER A 59 5.11 -10.67 6.37
N SER A 60 4.42 -10.51 5.24
CA SER A 60 4.52 -11.33 4.03
C SER A 60 5.24 -10.65 2.86
N ILE A 61 5.63 -9.38 2.98
CA ILE A 61 6.26 -8.64 1.88
C ILE A 61 7.77 -8.91 1.86
N THR A 62 8.21 -9.67 0.86
CA THR A 62 9.64 -9.87 0.58
C THR A 62 10.16 -8.74 -0.30
N ASP A 63 11.48 -8.54 -0.35
CA ASP A 63 12.08 -7.52 -1.22
C ASP A 63 11.67 -7.68 -2.68
N ASN A 64 11.61 -8.92 -3.19
CA ASN A 64 11.17 -9.20 -4.55
C ASN A 64 9.70 -8.81 -4.77
N LYS A 65 8.81 -9.13 -3.82
CA LYS A 65 7.40 -8.69 -3.91
C LYS A 65 7.30 -7.17 -3.90
N LEU A 66 8.05 -6.51 -3.03
CA LEU A 66 8.07 -5.05 -2.96
C LEU A 66 8.59 -4.42 -4.25
N ASP A 67 9.64 -4.98 -4.87
CA ASP A 67 10.15 -4.50 -6.17
C ASP A 67 9.10 -4.64 -7.28
N GLN A 68 8.42 -5.78 -7.34
CA GLN A 68 7.33 -5.97 -8.29
C GLN A 68 6.18 -5.00 -8.03
N PHE A 69 5.83 -4.78 -6.77
CA PHE A 69 4.80 -3.83 -6.37
C PHE A 69 5.17 -2.40 -6.81
N CYS A 70 6.42 -1.98 -6.59
CA CYS A 70 6.93 -0.68 -7.01
C CYS A 70 7.04 -0.53 -8.53
N THR A 71 7.32 -1.61 -9.26
CA THR A 71 7.54 -1.55 -10.71
C THR A 71 6.23 -1.60 -11.50
N TYR A 72 5.24 -2.37 -11.03
CA TYR A 72 4.06 -2.69 -11.84
C TYR A 72 2.75 -2.18 -11.24
N ILE A 73 2.63 -2.18 -9.91
CA ILE A 73 1.35 -1.93 -9.22
C ILE A 73 1.22 -0.45 -8.85
N LEU A 74 2.18 0.10 -8.09
CA LEU A 74 2.16 1.51 -7.67
C LEU A 74 2.03 2.50 -8.84
N PRO A 75 2.74 2.33 -9.97
CA PRO A 75 2.58 3.22 -11.13
C PRO A 75 1.17 3.23 -11.75
N GLN A 76 0.31 2.27 -11.42
CA GLN A 76 -1.06 2.22 -11.94
C GLN A 76 -2.11 2.69 -10.92
N SER A 77 -1.83 2.52 -9.62
CA SER A 77 -2.75 2.90 -8.54
C SER A 77 -2.40 4.22 -7.83
N HIS A 78 -1.27 4.86 -8.19
CA HIS A 78 -0.75 6.07 -7.54
C HIS A 78 -1.76 7.21 -7.36
N HIS A 79 -2.68 7.39 -8.32
CA HIS A 79 -3.66 8.46 -8.29
C HIS A 79 -4.77 8.25 -7.24
N CYS A 80 -5.02 7.02 -6.79
CA CYS A 80 -6.04 6.75 -5.77
C CYS A 80 -5.48 6.75 -4.34
N ILE A 81 -4.16 6.82 -4.17
CA ILE A 81 -3.52 6.68 -2.87
C ILE A 81 -3.52 8.02 -2.14
N LYS A 82 -4.19 8.07 -0.97
CA LYS A 82 -4.23 9.23 -0.08
C LYS A 82 -3.35 9.08 1.15
N LYS A 83 -3.09 7.84 1.55
CA LYS A 83 -2.30 7.49 2.73
C LYS A 83 -1.32 6.36 2.43
N LEU A 84 -0.06 6.60 2.75
CA LEU A 84 0.99 5.58 2.74
C LEU A 84 1.45 5.31 4.17
N VAL A 85 1.50 4.04 4.55
CA VAL A 85 2.08 3.58 5.80
C VAL A 85 3.25 2.67 5.45
N VAL A 86 4.48 3.09 5.74
CA VAL A 86 5.69 2.42 5.24
C VAL A 86 6.74 2.27 6.33
N GLU A 87 7.57 1.23 6.22
CA GLU A 87 8.79 1.16 7.02
C GLU A 87 9.84 2.09 6.43
N THR A 88 10.70 2.63 7.30
CA THR A 88 11.77 3.55 6.90
C THR A 88 12.71 2.92 5.86
N ILE A 89 12.95 1.61 5.94
CA ILE A 89 13.81 0.87 5.00
C ILE A 89 13.25 0.78 3.58
N SER A 90 11.92 0.73 3.43
CA SER A 90 11.23 0.57 2.14
C SER A 90 10.70 1.89 1.58
N MET A 91 10.59 2.91 2.42
CA MET A 91 10.07 4.24 2.08
C MET A 91 10.63 4.79 0.77
N LYS A 92 11.96 4.80 0.59
CA LYS A 92 12.57 5.38 -0.62
C LYS A 92 12.09 4.66 -1.88
N ARG A 93 11.99 3.33 -1.86
CA ARG A 93 11.53 2.53 -3.01
C ARG A 93 10.08 2.86 -3.33
N ILE A 94 9.22 2.92 -2.31
CA ILE A 94 7.79 3.20 -2.46
C ILE A 94 7.55 4.64 -2.94
N LEU A 95 8.19 5.63 -2.33
CA LEU A 95 8.00 7.04 -2.71
C LEU A 95 8.53 7.36 -4.11
N LEU A 96 9.50 6.60 -4.62
CA LEU A 96 10.03 6.76 -5.97
C LEU A 96 9.28 5.92 -7.02
N ALA A 97 8.41 5.00 -6.59
CA ALA A 97 7.67 4.12 -7.49
C ALA A 97 6.56 4.82 -8.28
N GLY A 98 6.11 5.99 -7.84
CA GLY A 98 5.04 6.73 -8.49
C GLY A 98 5.01 8.19 -8.06
N ASP A 99 4.26 8.98 -8.80
CA ASP A 99 3.86 10.33 -8.41
C ASP A 99 2.52 10.25 -7.71
N TYR A 100 2.42 10.60 -6.43
CA TYR A 100 1.19 10.44 -5.66
C TYR A 100 0.44 11.78 -5.51
N PRO A 101 -0.33 12.23 -6.53
CA PRO A 101 -0.91 13.57 -6.55
C PRO A 101 -1.93 13.81 -5.42
N ASN A 102 -2.54 12.74 -4.90
CA ASN A 102 -3.57 12.80 -3.87
C ASN A 102 -3.05 12.39 -2.48
N LEU A 103 -1.74 12.20 -2.32
CA LEU A 103 -1.14 11.80 -1.04
C LEU A 103 -1.23 12.94 -0.03
N THR A 104 -2.07 12.77 0.98
CA THR A 104 -2.25 13.72 2.08
C THR A 104 -1.61 13.23 3.37
N SER A 105 -1.39 11.92 3.53
CA SER A 105 -0.87 11.33 4.76
C SER A 105 0.27 10.35 4.51
N LEU A 106 1.33 10.45 5.29
CA LEU A 106 2.47 9.53 5.28
C LEU A 106 2.81 9.14 6.73
N GLU A 107 2.75 7.83 7.03
CA GLU A 107 3.17 7.28 8.32
C GLU A 107 4.44 6.45 8.12
N LEU A 108 5.48 6.77 8.89
CA LEU A 108 6.76 6.09 8.85
C LEU A 108 6.95 5.27 10.13
N PHE A 109 7.21 3.98 9.95
CA PHE A 109 7.50 3.04 11.04
C PHE A 109 9.00 2.73 11.12
N ARG A 110 9.42 2.30 12.31
CA ARG A 110 10.80 1.93 12.62
C ARG A 110 11.79 3.05 12.36
N PHE A 111 11.43 4.27 12.73
CA PHE A 111 12.24 5.45 12.47
C PHE A 111 13.39 5.57 13.48
N GLY A 112 14.50 4.89 13.22
CA GLY A 112 15.68 4.85 14.10
C GLY A 112 16.59 6.08 13.95
N GLN A 113 17.38 6.36 15.00
CA GLN A 113 18.29 7.52 15.04
C GLN A 113 19.30 7.56 13.89
N GLU A 114 19.79 6.41 13.43
CA GLU A 114 20.73 6.34 12.30
C GLU A 114 20.09 6.80 10.99
N GLN A 115 18.78 6.55 10.81
CA GLN A 115 18.06 6.93 9.60
C GLN A 115 17.73 8.42 9.56
N ILE A 116 17.69 9.11 10.71
CA ILE A 116 17.56 10.57 10.80
C ILE A 116 18.70 11.26 10.04
N SER A 117 19.92 10.72 10.13
CA SER A 117 21.09 11.28 9.46
C SER A 117 21.01 11.14 7.93
N HIS A 118 20.53 10.00 7.43
CA HIS A 118 20.26 9.78 6.00
C HIS A 118 19.05 10.55 5.48
N PHE A 119 18.03 10.76 6.30
CA PHE A 119 16.90 11.63 5.98
C PHE A 119 17.38 13.07 5.75
N ARG A 120 18.36 13.53 6.53
CA ARG A 120 18.97 14.86 6.46
C ARG A 120 19.72 15.13 5.15
N ASP A 121 20.13 14.08 4.44
CA ASP A 121 20.79 14.17 3.12
C ASP A 121 19.82 14.64 2.01
N GLY A 122 18.54 14.86 2.35
CA GLY A 122 17.63 15.78 1.65
C GLY A 122 17.03 15.26 0.34
N SER A 123 17.47 14.11 -0.16
CA SER A 123 16.92 13.51 -1.40
C SER A 123 15.49 12.99 -1.20
N VAL A 124 15.20 12.38 -0.05
CA VAL A 124 13.85 11.88 0.27
C VAL A 124 12.93 13.00 0.75
N PHE A 125 13.43 13.93 1.57
CA PHE A 125 12.66 15.12 1.97
C PHE A 125 12.15 15.91 0.77
N ARG A 126 12.98 16.09 -0.27
CA ARG A 126 12.55 16.78 -1.49
C ARG A 126 11.35 16.10 -2.17
N HIS A 127 11.27 14.77 -2.14
CA HIS A 127 10.11 14.06 -2.68
C HIS A 127 8.90 14.19 -1.76
N ILE A 128 9.08 14.10 -0.44
CA ILE A 128 7.98 14.29 0.53
C ILE A 128 7.37 15.70 0.40
N PHE A 129 8.20 16.75 0.28
CA PHE A 129 7.75 18.14 0.13
C PHE A 129 7.15 18.46 -1.25
N GLN A 130 7.31 17.59 -2.25
CA GLN A 130 6.57 17.73 -3.51
C GLN A 130 5.08 17.40 -3.33
N TYR A 131 4.76 16.58 -2.33
CA TYR A 131 3.39 16.21 -2.02
C TYR A 131 2.80 17.19 -1.01
N GLN A 132 1.51 17.53 -1.16
CA GLN A 132 0.76 18.35 -0.19
C GLN A 132 0.40 17.52 1.06
N ILE A 133 1.40 16.87 1.66
CA ILE A 133 1.22 16.05 2.86
C ILE A 133 0.82 16.96 4.02
N THR A 134 -0.40 16.77 4.51
CA THR A 134 -0.93 17.45 5.68
C THR A 134 -0.52 16.75 6.97
N ASP A 135 -0.37 15.43 6.91
CA ASP A 135 -0.11 14.58 8.08
C ASP A 135 1.12 13.69 7.87
N LEU A 136 2.23 14.05 8.50
CA LEU A 136 3.44 13.22 8.59
C LEU A 136 3.56 12.68 10.02
N ILE A 137 3.46 11.36 10.18
CA ILE A 137 3.54 10.69 11.49
C ILE A 137 4.77 9.79 11.52
N LEU A 138 5.57 9.92 12.57
CA LEU A 138 6.76 9.12 12.80
C LEU A 138 6.54 8.21 14.01
N HIS A 139 6.64 6.90 13.81
CA HIS A 139 6.55 5.89 14.85
C HIS A 139 7.94 5.33 15.17
N ASN A 140 8.34 5.43 16.43
CA ASN A 140 9.54 4.78 16.97
C ASN A 140 9.15 3.42 17.58
N ASP A 141 9.99 2.41 17.42
CA ASP A 141 9.73 1.04 17.87
C ASP A 141 9.79 0.86 19.42
N ASP A 142 9.95 1.94 20.18
CA ASP A 142 10.11 1.87 21.64
C ASP A 142 8.82 1.47 22.41
N GLU A 143 7.69 1.24 21.73
CA GLU A 143 6.38 0.96 22.37
C GLU A 143 5.76 -0.43 22.12
N TYR A 144 6.47 -1.39 21.52
CA TYR A 144 5.95 -2.76 21.37
C TYR A 144 6.95 -3.81 21.90
N ILE A 145 6.95 -4.00 23.22
CA ILE A 145 7.42 -5.21 23.91
C ILE A 145 6.21 -5.94 24.49
#